data_AF-A0A519NBG7-F1
#
_entry.id   AF-A0A519NBG7-F1
#
_cell.length_a   1.000
_cell.length_b   1.000
_cell.length_c   1.000
_cell.angle_alpha   90.00
_cell.angle_beta   90.00
_cell.angle_gamma   90.00
#
_symmetry.space_group_name_H-M   'P 1'
#
loop_
_entity.id
_entity.type
_entity.pdbx_description
1 polymer ?
#
loop_
_entity_poly.entity_id
_entity_poly.type
_entity_poly.pdbx_seq_one_letter_code
_entity_poly.pdbx_strand_id
1 'polypeptide(L)'
;MSLHNFKNWTDGLQRQDEKQPVLFIGHGSPMNGIEDNQFSQTWAKMGRDIPKPNAVLVISAHWLTRGTLVTAMEAPKTIHDFGGFPQALFDVQYPAKGDPELAAETISLIKSTDVVADHDWGLDHGTWTVVRHMYPDAEIPVLQLSIDYGKPPEYHYNLAKEIASLRKKGVLIIGSGNMVHNLRMVDWQKLQEPEYGFDWAIEMNELFKDKIADGDHKSLINYQSLH
;
A
#
# COMPACT_ATOMS: atom_id res chain seq x y z
N MET A 1 31.96 -8.79 -6.91
CA MET A 1 31.33 -7.61 -7.54
C MET A 1 32.09 -6.38 -7.11
N SER A 2 32.49 -5.52 -8.06
CA SER A 2 33.32 -4.35 -7.79
C SER A 2 32.49 -3.20 -7.19
N LEU A 3 33.03 -2.48 -6.20
CA LEU A 3 32.49 -1.24 -5.63
C LEU A 3 32.14 -0.18 -6.70
N HIS A 4 32.73 -0.28 -7.90
CA HIS A 4 32.41 0.58 -9.05
C HIS A 4 31.03 0.31 -9.67
N ASN A 5 30.53 -0.93 -9.62
CA ASN A 5 29.17 -1.24 -10.13
C ASN A 5 28.08 -0.75 -9.18
N PHE A 6 28.37 -0.67 -7.89
CA PHE A 6 27.44 -0.19 -6.86
C PHE A 6 27.22 1.33 -6.93
N LYS A 7 28.25 2.08 -7.36
CA LYS A 7 28.19 3.55 -7.46
C LYS A 7 27.39 4.04 -8.68
N ASN A 8 27.29 3.23 -9.74
CA ASN A 8 26.61 3.63 -10.98
C ASN A 8 25.08 3.47 -10.94
N TRP A 9 24.51 2.71 -9.99
CA TRP A 9 23.05 2.54 -9.88
C TRP A 9 22.41 3.37 -8.76
N THR A 10 23.16 3.82 -7.76
CA THR A 10 22.66 4.87 -6.84
C THR A 10 22.35 6.18 -7.56
N ASP A 11 22.88 6.35 -8.78
CA ASP A 11 22.53 7.40 -9.75
C ASP A 11 21.37 7.02 -10.70
N GLY A 12 20.88 5.78 -10.66
CA GLY A 12 19.85 5.24 -11.57
C GLY A 12 18.44 5.78 -11.32
N LEU A 13 18.15 6.19 -10.08
CA LEU A 13 16.99 7.02 -9.75
C LEU A 13 17.49 8.41 -9.35
N GLN A 14 17.99 9.17 -10.34
CA GLN A 14 18.28 10.59 -10.13
C GLN A 14 17.06 11.25 -9.52
N ARG A 15 17.30 12.17 -8.57
CA ARG A 15 16.23 13.01 -8.00
C ARG A 15 15.41 13.58 -9.15
N GLN A 16 14.15 13.20 -9.22
CA GLN A 16 13.25 13.69 -10.24
C GLN A 16 12.80 15.11 -9.88
N ASP A 17 12.57 15.92 -10.91
CA ASP A 17 11.99 17.25 -10.75
C ASP A 17 10.55 17.16 -10.21
N GLU A 18 9.84 16.07 -10.53
CA GLU A 18 8.50 15.78 -10.05
C GLU A 18 8.51 14.78 -8.88
N LYS A 19 7.92 15.19 -7.76
CA LYS A 19 7.74 14.36 -6.57
C LYS A 19 6.47 13.53 -6.73
N GLN A 20 6.59 12.21 -6.66
CA GLN A 20 5.43 11.30 -6.68
C GLN A 20 4.42 11.65 -5.58
N PRO A 21 3.10 11.49 -5.79
CA PRO A 21 2.11 11.62 -4.73
C PRO A 21 2.26 10.49 -3.68
N VAL A 22 1.46 10.58 -2.61
CA VAL A 22 1.20 9.44 -1.71
C VAL A 22 -0.29 9.19 -1.77
N LEU A 23 -0.67 7.93 -1.84
CA LEU A 23 -2.07 7.52 -1.88
C LEU A 23 -2.40 6.70 -0.64
N PHE A 24 -3.59 6.89 -0.11
CA PHE A 24 -4.23 5.92 0.78
C PHE A 24 -5.46 5.38 0.05
N ILE A 25 -5.56 4.06 -0.12
CA ILE A 25 -6.60 3.42 -0.94
C ILE A 25 -7.36 2.40 -0.10
N GLY A 26 -8.68 2.59 -0.08
CA GLY A 26 -9.67 1.61 0.38
C GLY A 26 -9.68 0.38 -0.51
N HIS A 27 -8.90 -0.68 -0.28
CA HIS A 27 -8.90 -1.83 -1.20
C HIS A 27 -10.21 -2.63 -1.17
N GLY A 28 -10.90 -2.64 -0.03
CA GLY A 28 -12.23 -3.23 0.10
C GLY A 28 -12.26 -4.76 -0.09
N SER A 29 -13.30 -5.26 -0.74
CA SER A 29 -13.46 -6.70 -0.99
C SER A 29 -12.40 -7.20 -1.98
N PRO A 30 -11.84 -8.40 -1.79
CA PRO A 30 -11.01 -9.07 -2.80
C PRO A 30 -11.65 -9.13 -4.20
N MET A 31 -12.98 -9.14 -4.28
CA MET A 31 -13.71 -9.09 -5.57
C MET A 31 -13.38 -7.87 -6.42
N ASN A 32 -12.97 -6.74 -5.82
CA ASN A 32 -12.48 -5.58 -6.57
C ASN A 32 -11.26 -5.93 -7.44
N GLY A 33 -10.54 -7.01 -7.12
CA GLY A 33 -9.44 -7.55 -7.91
C GLY A 33 -9.87 -8.25 -9.20
N ILE A 34 -11.17 -8.42 -9.49
CA ILE A 34 -11.66 -8.94 -10.78
C ILE A 34 -12.85 -8.16 -11.34
N GLU A 35 -13.58 -7.43 -10.50
CA GLU A 35 -14.74 -6.64 -10.93
C GLU A 35 -14.36 -5.35 -11.65
N ASP A 36 -15.16 -5.01 -12.66
CA ASP A 36 -15.20 -3.68 -13.26
C ASP A 36 -16.32 -2.89 -12.57
N ASN A 37 -15.94 -2.04 -11.62
CA ASN A 37 -16.84 -1.28 -10.77
C ASN A 37 -16.26 0.12 -10.50
N GLN A 38 -16.99 0.95 -9.76
CA GLN A 38 -16.57 2.33 -9.49
C GLN A 38 -15.17 2.42 -8.86
N PHE A 39 -14.80 1.48 -7.98
CA PHE A 39 -13.49 1.48 -7.32
C PHE A 39 -12.38 1.12 -8.31
N SER A 40 -12.51 0.02 -9.04
CA SER A 40 -11.48 -0.41 -10.00
C SER A 40 -11.30 0.61 -11.14
N GLN A 41 -12.40 1.19 -11.64
CA GLN A 41 -12.36 2.28 -12.62
C GLN A 41 -11.65 3.53 -12.07
N THR A 42 -11.90 3.87 -10.81
CA THR A 42 -11.26 5.01 -10.15
C THR A 42 -9.76 4.79 -9.98
N TRP A 43 -9.33 3.61 -9.54
CA TRP A 43 -7.90 3.28 -9.43
C TRP A 43 -7.21 3.30 -10.79
N ALA A 44 -7.84 2.72 -11.81
CA ALA A 44 -7.31 2.78 -13.18
C ALA A 44 -7.18 4.23 -13.67
N LYS A 45 -8.15 5.10 -13.36
CA LYS A 45 -8.05 6.53 -13.67
C LYS A 45 -6.90 7.19 -12.91
N MET A 46 -6.77 6.94 -11.60
CA MET A 46 -5.66 7.48 -10.80
C MET A 46 -4.29 7.08 -11.36
N GLY A 47 -4.11 5.82 -11.78
CA GLY A 47 -2.88 5.34 -12.39
C GLY A 47 -2.50 6.07 -13.68
N ARG A 48 -3.50 6.56 -14.44
CA ARG A 48 -3.30 7.38 -15.64
C ARG A 48 -3.08 8.86 -15.36
N ASP A 49 -3.67 9.40 -14.29
CA ASP A 49 -3.65 10.83 -13.98
C ASP A 49 -2.36 11.28 -13.24
N ILE A 50 -1.65 10.36 -12.59
CA ILE A 50 -0.42 10.67 -11.85
C ILE A 50 0.84 10.38 -12.70
N PRO A 51 1.99 11.03 -12.41
CA PRO A 51 3.24 10.72 -13.10
C PRO A 51 3.60 9.23 -12.98
N LYS A 52 3.95 8.56 -14.09
CA LYS A 52 4.31 7.13 -14.08
C LYS A 52 5.48 6.91 -13.09
N PRO A 53 5.31 6.09 -12.04
CA PRO A 53 6.37 5.84 -11.08
C PRO A 53 7.43 4.88 -11.62
N ASN A 54 8.63 4.97 -11.06
CA ASN A 54 9.71 4.03 -11.32
C ASN A 54 9.50 2.71 -10.55
N ALA A 55 8.82 2.77 -9.41
CA ALA A 55 8.45 1.64 -8.58
C ALA A 55 7.25 2.01 -7.67
N VAL A 56 6.54 1.01 -7.17
CA VAL A 56 5.47 1.17 -6.18
C VAL A 56 5.89 0.49 -4.88
N LEU A 57 5.83 1.22 -3.77
CA LEU A 57 5.98 0.68 -2.42
C LEU A 57 4.61 0.67 -1.73
N VAL A 58 4.07 -0.50 -1.46
CA VAL A 58 2.75 -0.66 -0.82
C VAL A 58 2.89 -1.04 0.65
N ILE A 59 2.21 -0.30 1.52
CA ILE A 59 2.01 -0.65 2.93
C ILE A 59 0.60 -1.23 3.03
N SER A 60 0.50 -2.57 3.01
CA SER A 60 -0.78 -3.27 3.00
C SER A 60 -1.23 -3.63 4.41
N ALA A 61 -2.53 -3.46 4.69
CA ALA A 61 -3.16 -3.88 5.94
C ALA A 61 -3.12 -5.41 6.18
N HIS A 62 -2.82 -6.21 5.15
CA HIS A 62 -2.74 -7.67 5.24
C HIS A 62 -1.36 -8.16 5.68
N TRP A 63 -0.31 -7.35 5.52
CA TRP A 63 1.04 -7.74 5.90
C TRP A 63 1.42 -7.23 7.29
N LEU A 64 0.85 -7.87 8.31
CA LEU A 64 1.13 -7.60 9.72
C LEU A 64 2.22 -8.53 10.24
N THR A 65 3.29 -7.98 10.82
CA THR A 65 4.46 -8.74 11.28
C THR A 65 4.87 -8.37 12.70
N ARG A 66 5.74 -9.18 13.33
CA ARG A 66 6.50 -8.73 14.50
C ARG A 66 7.82 -8.15 14.00
N GLY A 67 8.02 -6.86 14.22
CA GLY A 67 9.09 -6.09 13.56
C GLY A 67 8.69 -5.63 12.15
N THR A 68 9.58 -4.87 11.51
CA THR A 68 9.35 -4.24 10.20
C THR A 68 10.12 -4.97 9.11
N LEU A 69 9.43 -5.39 8.05
CA LEU A 69 9.99 -6.16 6.94
C LEU A 69 9.71 -5.44 5.60
N VAL A 70 10.59 -5.62 4.62
CA VAL A 70 10.38 -5.16 3.23
C VAL A 70 10.59 -6.33 2.28
N THR A 71 9.74 -6.51 1.27
CA THR A 71 9.98 -7.56 0.26
C THR A 71 11.21 -7.23 -0.58
N ALA A 72 12.13 -8.17 -0.74
CA ALA A 72 13.41 -7.98 -1.42
C ALA A 72 13.68 -9.01 -2.54
N MET A 73 12.64 -9.65 -3.08
CA MET A 73 12.74 -10.60 -4.20
C MET A 73 12.72 -9.88 -5.55
N GLU A 74 13.40 -10.41 -6.57
CA GLU A 74 13.29 -9.91 -7.96
C GLU A 74 11.94 -10.25 -8.60
N ALA A 75 11.30 -11.34 -8.18
CA ALA A 75 10.04 -11.84 -8.72
C ALA A 75 9.12 -12.29 -7.58
N PRO A 76 8.44 -11.36 -6.88
CA PRO A 76 7.49 -11.71 -5.85
C PRO A 76 6.31 -12.48 -6.46
N LYS A 77 5.91 -13.58 -5.83
CA LYS A 77 4.69 -14.32 -6.20
C LYS A 77 3.45 -13.48 -5.90
N THR A 78 2.39 -13.63 -6.68
CA THR A 78 1.04 -13.20 -6.28
C THR A 78 0.51 -14.18 -5.23
N ILE A 79 0.06 -13.69 -4.07
CA ILE A 79 -0.57 -14.52 -3.04
C ILE A 79 -2.06 -14.21 -2.90
N HIS A 80 -2.80 -15.22 -2.48
CA HIS A 80 -4.24 -15.16 -2.22
C HIS A 80 -4.46 -15.41 -0.73
N ASP A 81 -4.43 -14.33 0.04
CA ASP A 81 -4.51 -14.28 1.50
C ASP A 81 -5.96 -14.20 2.03
N PHE A 82 -6.93 -14.58 1.21
CA PHE A 82 -8.36 -14.59 1.52
C PHE A 82 -8.98 -15.98 1.26
N GLY A 83 -10.19 -16.20 1.78
CA GLY A 83 -10.94 -17.46 1.62
C GLY A 83 -12.42 -17.22 1.37
N GLY A 84 -13.12 -18.21 0.78
CA GLY A 84 -14.56 -18.14 0.53
C GLY A 84 -14.97 -17.37 -0.73
N PHE A 85 -14.02 -17.06 -1.62
CA PHE A 85 -14.26 -16.34 -2.88
C PHE A 85 -14.28 -17.29 -4.11
N PRO A 86 -14.78 -16.83 -5.27
CA PRO A 86 -14.81 -17.64 -6.49
C PRO A 86 -13.41 -18.03 -7.00
N GLN A 87 -13.31 -19.17 -7.70
CA GLN A 87 -12.05 -19.68 -8.27
C GLN A 87 -11.36 -18.66 -9.17
N ALA A 88 -12.12 -17.89 -9.96
CA ALA A 88 -11.59 -16.86 -10.84
C ALA A 88 -10.69 -15.85 -10.12
N LEU A 89 -10.90 -15.62 -8.82
CA LEU A 89 -10.07 -14.74 -8.01
C LEU A 89 -8.74 -15.39 -7.61
N PHE A 90 -8.74 -16.70 -7.34
CA PHE A 90 -7.54 -17.49 -7.05
C PHE A 90 -6.69 -17.77 -8.30
N ASP A 91 -7.29 -17.66 -9.48
CA ASP A 91 -6.61 -17.80 -10.77
C ASP A 91 -5.87 -16.52 -11.19
N VAL A 92 -6.09 -15.39 -10.51
CA VAL A 92 -5.42 -14.13 -10.82
C VAL A 92 -3.92 -14.27 -10.57
N GLN A 93 -3.13 -13.79 -11.52
CA GLN A 93 -1.70 -13.61 -11.37
C GLN A 93 -1.35 -12.17 -11.76
N TYR A 94 -0.55 -11.52 -10.94
CA TYR A 94 -0.01 -10.19 -11.20
C TYR A 94 1.52 -10.24 -11.08
N PRO A 95 2.22 -10.57 -12.18
CA PRO A 95 3.65 -10.91 -12.17
C PRO A 95 4.52 -9.66 -12.21
N ALA A 96 4.23 -8.68 -11.36
CA ALA A 96 5.10 -7.51 -11.22
C ALA A 96 6.46 -7.95 -10.68
N LYS A 97 7.53 -7.37 -11.23
CA LYS A 97 8.88 -7.56 -10.69
C LYS A 97 8.97 -6.92 -9.31
N GLY A 98 9.87 -7.40 -8.47
CA GLY A 98 10.33 -6.63 -7.31
C GLY A 98 11.59 -5.85 -7.65
N ASP A 99 12.14 -5.16 -6.66
CA ASP A 99 13.36 -4.36 -6.80
C ASP A 99 14.22 -4.53 -5.53
N PRO A 100 15.12 -5.54 -5.50
CA PRO A 100 15.95 -5.80 -4.33
C PRO A 100 16.85 -4.62 -3.94
N GLU A 101 17.24 -3.81 -4.90
CA GLU A 101 18.13 -2.68 -4.66
C GLU A 101 17.34 -1.50 -4.04
N LEU A 102 16.10 -1.24 -4.48
CA LEU A 102 15.18 -0.32 -3.80
C LEU A 102 14.76 -0.83 -2.41
N ALA A 103 14.64 -2.15 -2.22
CA ALA A 103 14.41 -2.73 -0.89
C ALA A 103 15.60 -2.41 0.05
N ALA A 104 16.83 -2.61 -0.43
CA ALA A 104 18.04 -2.26 0.31
C ALA A 104 18.12 -0.74 0.61
N GLU A 105 17.73 0.10 -0.34
CA GLU A 105 17.65 1.55 -0.10
C GLU A 105 16.61 1.88 0.98
N THR A 106 15.42 1.28 0.91
CA THR A 106 14.34 1.49 1.88
C THR A 106 14.79 1.10 3.29
N ILE A 107 15.46 -0.05 3.44
CA ILE A 107 16.10 -0.48 4.70
C ILE A 107 17.11 0.57 5.16
N SER A 108 17.94 1.07 4.24
CA SER A 108 18.97 2.05 4.58
C SER A 108 18.41 3.41 5.02
N LEU A 109 17.22 3.79 4.58
CA LEU A 109 16.58 5.05 4.96
C LEU A 109 15.99 5.01 6.37
N ILE A 110 15.49 3.85 6.79
CA ILE A 110 14.88 3.66 8.11
C ILE A 110 15.99 3.46 9.15
N LYS A 111 16.07 4.36 10.12
CA LYS A 111 17.05 4.40 11.20
C LYS A 111 16.44 4.15 12.57
N SER A 112 15.14 4.37 12.73
CA SER A 112 14.43 4.20 14.01
C SER A 112 14.24 2.74 14.44
N THR A 113 14.45 1.78 13.54
CA THR A 113 14.31 0.35 13.79
C THR A 113 15.18 -0.44 12.82
N ASP A 114 15.49 -1.69 13.17
CA ASP A 114 15.98 -2.65 12.19
C ASP A 114 14.84 -3.04 11.25
N VAL A 115 15.13 -3.06 9.95
CA VAL A 115 14.22 -3.53 8.90
C VAL A 115 14.81 -4.77 8.25
N VAL A 116 14.01 -5.83 8.19
CA VAL A 116 14.44 -7.13 7.65
C VAL A 116 14.02 -7.26 6.19
N ALA A 117 14.95 -7.71 5.34
CA ALA A 117 14.63 -8.10 3.97
C ALA A 117 13.89 -9.45 3.97
N ASP A 118 12.65 -9.44 3.48
CA ASP A 118 11.81 -10.62 3.33
C ASP A 118 11.90 -11.17 1.90
N HIS A 119 12.07 -12.49 1.80
CA HIS A 119 12.18 -13.21 0.54
C HIS A 119 11.07 -14.24 0.34
N ASP A 120 10.01 -14.23 1.15
CA ASP A 120 9.03 -15.33 1.23
C ASP A 120 7.57 -14.89 1.05
N TRP A 121 7.18 -13.67 1.44
CA TRP A 121 5.78 -13.22 1.52
C TRP A 121 5.04 -13.29 0.18
N GLY A 122 5.31 -12.37 -0.73
CA GLY A 122 4.60 -12.20 -2.00
C GLY A 122 3.56 -11.07 -1.96
N LEU A 123 3.07 -10.63 -3.11
CA LEU A 123 2.12 -9.52 -3.21
C LEU A 123 0.76 -9.99 -2.70
N ASP A 124 0.28 -9.41 -1.59
CA ASP A 124 -1.04 -9.72 -1.01
C ASP A 124 -2.17 -9.03 -1.76
N HIS A 125 -3.42 -9.44 -1.52
CA HIS A 125 -4.54 -8.91 -2.29
C HIS A 125 -4.77 -7.42 -2.10
N GLY A 126 -4.47 -6.87 -0.92
CA GLY A 126 -4.54 -5.43 -0.69
C GLY A 126 -3.56 -4.68 -1.60
N THR A 127 -2.44 -5.33 -1.95
CA THR A 127 -1.45 -4.81 -2.89
C THR A 127 -1.85 -5.06 -4.34
N TRP A 128 -1.93 -6.32 -4.78
CA TRP A 128 -2.07 -6.62 -6.21
C TRP A 128 -3.41 -6.18 -6.77
N THR A 129 -4.49 -6.16 -5.97
CA THR A 129 -5.83 -5.70 -6.42
C THR A 129 -5.79 -4.25 -6.88
N VAL A 130 -5.14 -3.39 -6.10
CA VAL A 130 -5.06 -1.96 -6.38
C VAL A 130 -4.08 -1.71 -7.53
N VAL A 131 -2.86 -2.26 -7.39
CA VAL A 131 -1.77 -1.95 -8.33
C VAL A 131 -2.06 -2.51 -9.72
N ARG A 132 -2.70 -3.68 -9.86
CA ARG A 132 -3.08 -4.21 -11.18
C ARG A 132 -4.09 -3.34 -11.92
N HIS A 133 -4.97 -2.63 -11.22
CA HIS A 133 -5.91 -1.71 -11.87
C HIS A 133 -5.22 -0.41 -12.27
N MET A 134 -4.31 0.09 -11.44
CA MET A 134 -3.50 1.27 -11.78
C MET A 134 -2.53 1.00 -12.94
N TYR A 135 -1.88 -0.17 -12.94
CA TYR A 135 -0.80 -0.57 -13.86
C TYR A 135 -1.00 -2.02 -14.33
N PRO A 136 -1.95 -2.28 -15.25
CA PRO A 136 -2.37 -3.63 -15.63
C PRO A 136 -1.27 -4.49 -16.28
N ASP A 137 -0.31 -3.87 -16.95
CA ASP A 137 0.75 -4.58 -17.67
C ASP A 137 1.87 -5.12 -16.78
N ALA A 138 1.81 -4.87 -15.46
CA ALA A 138 2.79 -5.33 -14.47
C ALA A 138 4.26 -4.90 -14.77
N GLU A 139 4.44 -3.81 -15.52
CA GLU A 139 5.75 -3.31 -15.92
C GLU A 139 6.49 -2.56 -14.81
N ILE A 140 5.75 -2.07 -13.81
CA ILE A 140 6.30 -1.27 -12.71
C ILE A 140 6.67 -2.21 -11.56
N PRO A 141 7.91 -2.17 -11.05
CA PRO A 141 8.31 -2.94 -9.89
C PRO A 141 7.42 -2.64 -8.67
N VAL A 142 7.04 -3.68 -7.92
CA VAL A 142 6.21 -3.59 -6.72
C VAL A 142 6.94 -4.22 -5.55
N LEU A 143 6.98 -3.47 -4.46
CA LEU A 143 7.50 -3.90 -3.17
C LEU A 143 6.42 -3.66 -2.13
N GLN A 144 6.52 -4.38 -1.02
CA GLN A 144 5.72 -4.11 0.16
C GLN A 144 6.63 -3.76 1.34
N LEU A 145 6.08 -2.96 2.25
CA LEU A 145 6.63 -2.71 3.59
C LEU A 145 5.57 -3.15 4.60
N SER A 146 5.94 -4.03 5.50
CA SER A 146 5.02 -4.60 6.50
C SER A 146 4.68 -3.60 7.60
N ILE A 147 3.62 -3.89 8.34
CA ILE A 147 3.21 -3.14 9.53
C ILE A 147 3.56 -3.98 10.77
N ASP A 148 4.44 -3.45 11.63
CA ASP A 148 4.70 -4.06 12.95
C ASP A 148 3.48 -3.88 13.86
N TYR A 149 2.63 -4.90 13.96
CA TYR A 149 1.38 -4.81 14.73
C TYR A 149 1.60 -4.67 16.24
N GLY A 150 2.83 -4.85 16.72
CA GLY A 150 3.20 -4.63 18.12
C GLY A 150 3.50 -3.17 18.47
N LYS A 151 3.41 -2.24 17.51
CA LYS A 151 3.83 -0.84 17.68
C LYS A 151 2.63 0.14 17.64
N PRO A 152 2.75 1.30 18.32
CA PRO A 152 1.69 2.29 18.35
C PRO A 152 1.59 3.08 17.02
N PRO A 153 0.46 3.75 16.72
CA PRO A 153 0.31 4.56 15.50
C PRO A 153 1.39 5.63 15.32
N GLU A 154 1.84 6.26 16.41
CA GLU A 154 2.91 7.27 16.38
C GLU A 154 4.24 6.68 15.85
N TYR A 155 4.54 5.42 16.15
CA TYR A 155 5.71 4.74 15.61
C TYR A 155 5.64 4.65 14.09
N HIS A 156 4.51 4.20 13.53
CA HIS A 156 4.34 4.08 12.08
C HIS A 156 4.37 5.43 11.39
N TYR A 157 3.75 6.46 11.98
CA TYR A 157 3.79 7.82 11.46
C TYR A 157 5.22 8.38 11.41
N ASN A 158 6.03 8.11 12.43
CA ASN A 158 7.43 8.54 12.46
C ASN A 158 8.30 7.75 11.48
N LEU A 159 8.14 6.43 11.41
CA LEU A 159 8.84 5.57 10.44
C LEU A 159 8.54 6.00 9.00
N ALA A 160 7.28 6.30 8.68
CA ALA A 160 6.88 6.73 7.33
C ALA A 160 7.53 8.05 6.89
N LYS A 161 7.93 8.93 7.82
CA LYS A 161 8.68 10.16 7.49
C LYS A 161 10.06 9.84 6.93
N GLU A 162 10.69 8.76 7.39
CA GLU A 162 12.06 8.38 7.01
C GLU A 162 12.13 7.91 5.56
N ILE A 163 11.06 7.28 5.05
CA ILE A 163 10.96 6.83 3.66
C ILE A 163 10.37 7.89 2.71
N ALA A 164 9.99 9.08 3.20
CA ALA A 164 9.35 10.11 2.39
C ALA A 164 10.23 10.64 1.24
N SER A 165 11.55 10.46 1.35
CA SER A 165 12.52 10.82 0.32
C SER A 165 12.42 9.96 -0.95
N LEU A 166 11.94 8.71 -0.84
CA LEU A 166 11.73 7.80 -1.98
C LEU A 166 10.79 8.40 -3.03
N ARG A 167 9.84 9.23 -2.61
CA ARG A 167 8.92 9.95 -3.52
C ARG A 167 9.64 10.85 -4.53
N LYS A 168 10.80 11.39 -4.14
CA LYS A 168 11.63 12.23 -5.03
C LYS A 168 12.49 11.40 -5.99
N LYS A 169 12.51 10.08 -5.81
CA LYS A 169 13.17 9.09 -6.68
C LYS A 169 12.19 8.41 -7.62
N GLY A 170 10.96 8.93 -7.73
CA GLY A 170 9.92 8.35 -8.57
C GLY A 170 9.21 7.15 -7.94
N VAL A 171 9.35 6.90 -6.63
CA VAL A 171 8.62 5.83 -5.93
C VAL A 171 7.23 6.33 -5.52
N LEU A 172 6.19 5.66 -6.00
CA LEU A 172 4.82 5.87 -5.53
C LEU A 172 4.62 5.07 -4.24
N ILE A 173 4.25 5.75 -3.15
CA ILE A 173 3.94 5.11 -1.88
C ILE A 173 2.41 5.00 -1.75
N ILE A 174 1.91 3.79 -1.51
CA ILE A 174 0.49 3.50 -1.32
C ILE A 174 0.27 2.86 0.04
N GLY A 175 -0.55 3.47 0.89
CA GLY A 175 -1.17 2.78 2.02
C GLY A 175 -2.44 2.08 1.53
N SER A 176 -2.52 0.76 1.63
CA SER A 176 -3.68 -0.02 1.18
C SER A 176 -4.38 -0.65 2.37
N GLY A 177 -5.62 -0.25 2.64
CA GLY A 177 -6.39 -0.68 3.81
C GLY A 177 -7.82 -0.17 3.74
N ASN A 178 -8.45 0.11 4.88
CA ASN A 178 -9.76 0.75 4.99
C ASN A 178 -9.79 1.64 6.25
N MET A 179 -10.44 2.81 6.19
CA MET A 179 -10.57 3.70 7.36
C MET A 179 -11.51 3.11 8.43
N VAL A 180 -12.63 2.54 7.99
CA VAL A 180 -13.56 1.79 8.83
C VAL A 180 -13.59 0.36 8.32
N HIS A 181 -13.25 -0.59 9.19
CA HIS A 181 -13.16 -2.00 8.81
C HIS A 181 -13.63 -2.93 9.94
N ASN A 182 -14.90 -3.34 9.86
CA ASN A 182 -15.47 -4.35 10.73
C ASN A 182 -16.35 -5.33 9.95
N LEU A 183 -15.73 -6.36 9.40
CA LEU A 183 -16.40 -7.36 8.57
C LEU A 183 -17.55 -8.09 9.31
N ARG A 184 -17.50 -8.17 10.64
CA ARG A 184 -18.57 -8.81 11.44
C ARG A 184 -19.87 -8.01 11.45
N MET A 185 -19.79 -6.72 11.17
CA MET A 185 -20.95 -5.82 11.16
C MET A 185 -21.45 -5.53 9.74
N VAL A 186 -20.83 -6.09 8.70
CA VAL A 186 -21.30 -5.88 7.32
C VAL A 186 -22.75 -6.32 7.19
N ASP A 187 -23.60 -5.41 6.71
CA ASP A 187 -24.98 -5.74 6.37
C ASP A 187 -25.02 -6.36 4.97
N TRP A 188 -24.97 -7.70 4.93
CA TRP A 188 -24.98 -8.47 3.69
C TRP A 188 -26.26 -8.26 2.85
N GLN A 189 -27.37 -7.84 3.47
CA GLN A 189 -28.63 -7.59 2.76
C GLN A 189 -28.61 -6.28 1.99
N LYS A 190 -27.73 -5.34 2.39
CA LYS A 190 -27.65 -3.98 1.87
C LYS A 190 -26.38 -3.72 1.05
N LEU A 191 -25.65 -4.76 0.67
CA LEU A 191 -24.45 -4.63 -0.15
C LEU A 191 -24.67 -3.90 -1.48
N GLN A 192 -25.89 -3.96 -2.02
CA GLN A 192 -26.26 -3.31 -3.27
C GLN A 192 -26.89 -1.93 -3.06
N GLU A 193 -27.10 -1.51 -1.81
CA GLU A 193 -27.57 -0.15 -1.50
C GLU A 193 -26.38 0.81 -1.62
N PRO A 194 -26.43 1.79 -2.55
CA PRO A 194 -25.34 2.74 -2.72
C PRO A 194 -25.09 3.55 -1.44
N GLU A 195 -23.81 3.70 -1.08
CA GLU A 195 -23.36 4.49 0.07
C GLU A 195 -23.95 4.08 1.42
N TYR A 196 -24.42 2.83 1.56
CA TYR A 196 -24.91 2.32 2.83
C TYR A 196 -23.77 2.14 3.85
N GLY A 197 -24.00 2.65 5.05
CA GLY A 197 -23.17 2.43 6.24
C GLY A 197 -23.99 2.67 7.49
N PHE A 198 -23.57 2.11 8.62
CA PHE A 198 -24.15 2.50 9.90
C PHE A 198 -23.79 3.96 10.21
N ASP A 199 -24.67 4.67 10.95
CA ASP A 199 -24.46 6.08 11.29
C ASP A 199 -23.07 6.33 11.90
N TRP A 200 -22.62 5.48 12.83
CA TRP A 200 -21.29 5.58 13.44
C TRP A 200 -20.14 5.38 12.44
N ALA A 201 -20.34 4.55 11.40
CA ALA A 201 -19.33 4.30 10.38
C ALA A 201 -19.20 5.50 9.44
N ILE A 202 -20.33 6.11 9.09
CA ILE A 202 -20.39 7.34 8.29
C ILE A 202 -19.76 8.49 9.09
N GLU A 203 -20.15 8.65 10.35
CA GLU A 203 -19.60 9.67 11.25
C GLU A 203 -18.08 9.56 11.39
N MET A 204 -17.56 8.36 11.69
CA MET A 204 -16.11 8.15 11.78
C MET A 204 -15.40 8.39 10.45
N ASN A 205 -16.01 8.05 9.31
CA ASN A 205 -15.44 8.32 7.99
C ASN A 205 -15.34 9.83 7.71
N GLU A 206 -16.39 10.60 7.99
CA GLU A 206 -16.36 12.06 7.83
C GLU A 206 -15.35 12.71 8.79
N LEU A 207 -15.30 12.26 10.04
CA LEU A 207 -14.31 12.73 11.00
C LEU A 207 -12.87 12.48 10.52
N PHE A 208 -12.57 11.30 9.97
CA PHE A 208 -11.25 11.05 9.39
C PHE A 208 -10.95 11.97 8.21
N LYS A 209 -11.91 12.17 7.31
CA LYS A 209 -11.75 13.07 6.15
C LYS A 209 -11.44 14.50 6.59
N ASP A 210 -12.18 15.03 7.57
CA ASP A 210 -11.97 16.37 8.11
C ASP A 210 -10.57 16.49 8.72
N LYS A 211 -10.17 15.54 9.56
CA LYS A 211 -8.84 15.54 10.20
C LYS A 211 -7.69 15.43 9.20
N ILE A 212 -7.88 14.69 8.10
CA ILE A 212 -6.91 14.62 6.99
C ILE A 212 -6.86 15.96 6.26
N ALA A 213 -8.00 16.56 5.92
CA ALA A 213 -8.08 17.83 5.20
C ALA A 213 -7.45 18.99 5.99
N ASP A 214 -7.61 18.98 7.31
CA ASP A 214 -7.05 19.98 8.23
C ASP A 214 -5.56 19.75 8.55
N GLY A 215 -4.99 18.61 8.12
CA GLY A 215 -3.62 18.22 8.50
C GLY A 215 -3.47 17.94 10.00
N ASP A 216 -4.55 17.59 10.70
CA ASP A 216 -4.56 17.27 12.13
C ASP A 216 -4.07 15.83 12.37
N HIS A 217 -2.80 15.61 12.06
CA HIS A 217 -2.16 14.30 12.18
C HIS A 217 -2.09 13.83 13.63
N LYS A 218 -2.06 14.75 14.60
CA LYS A 218 -2.05 14.38 16.02
C LYS A 218 -3.35 13.67 16.41
N SER A 219 -4.50 14.18 15.97
CA SER A 219 -5.77 13.51 16.24
C SER A 219 -5.89 12.18 15.51
N LEU A 220 -5.39 12.09 14.26
CA LEU A 220 -5.35 10.82 13.50
C LEU A 220 -4.45 9.76 14.16
N ILE A 221 -3.31 10.15 14.72
CA ILE A 221 -2.43 9.25 15.48
C ILE A 221 -3.15 8.75 16.74
N ASN A 222 -3.92 9.62 17.39
CA ASN A 222 -4.70 9.32 18.59
C ASN A 222 -6.16 8.94 18.26
N TYR A 223 -6.39 8.21 17.16
CA TYR A 223 -7.75 7.95 16.66
C TYR A 223 -8.67 7.27 17.67
N GLN A 224 -8.13 6.57 18.67
CA GLN A 224 -8.91 5.94 19.74
C GLN A 224 -9.62 6.94 20.66
N SER A 225 -9.21 8.21 20.64
CA SER A 225 -9.86 9.30 21.38
C SER A 225 -10.68 10.24 20.49
N LEU A 226 -10.91 9.87 19.23
CA LEU A 226 -11.68 10.70 18.29
C LEU A 226 -13.18 10.69 18.57
N HIS A 227 -13.68 9.80 19.41
CA HIS A 227 -15.06 9.72 19.85
C HIS A 227 -15.14 9.04 21.22
#